data_AF-A0A7X8LVT0-F1
#
_entry.id   AF-A0A7X8LVT0-F1
#
_cell.length_a   1.000
_cell.length_b   1.000
_cell.length_c   1.000
_cell.angle_alpha   90.00
_cell.angle_beta   90.00
_cell.angle_gamma   90.00
#
_symmetry.space_group_name_H-M   'P 1'
#
loop_
_entity.id
_entity.type
_entity.pdbx_description
1 polymer ?
#
loop_
_entity_poly.entity_id
_entity_poly.type
_entity_poly.pdbx_seq_one_letter_code
_entity_poly.pdbx_strand_id
1 'polypeptide(L)'
;MICVNRDELLKVITALDFFAIDLQLYLNTHPTDREAIQKYNTVVKRTNELREQFHKSFGMLTPNTTSDYPWQWIEDPWPWERNFNFELAGECNVDL
;
A
#
# COMPACT_ATOMS: atom_id res chain seq x y z
N MET A 1 11.47 21.47 2.65
CA MET A 1 11.48 20.12 2.02
C MET A 1 11.07 19.16 3.12
N ILE A 2 9.82 18.67 3.10
CA ILE A 2 9.37 17.66 4.06
C ILE A 2 9.97 16.34 3.59
N CYS A 3 10.87 15.75 4.39
CA CYS A 3 11.40 14.42 4.11
C CYS A 3 10.27 13.40 4.32
N VAL A 4 9.77 12.83 3.24
CA VAL A 4 8.81 11.72 3.28
C VAL A 4 9.61 10.46 3.62
N ASN A 5 9.20 9.71 4.65
CA ASN A 5 9.81 8.44 5.01
C ASN A 5 9.14 7.30 4.22
N ARG A 6 9.93 6.52 3.49
CA ARG A 6 9.47 5.39 2.66
C ARG A 6 8.66 4.40 3.47
N ASP A 7 9.19 3.97 4.61
CA ASP A 7 8.60 2.88 5.39
C ASP A 7 7.35 3.34 6.13
N GLU A 8 7.29 4.59 6.59
CA GLU A 8 6.06 5.15 7.16
C GLU A 8 4.96 5.26 6.11
N LEU A 9 5.30 5.69 4.89
CA LEU A 9 4.34 5.77 3.80
C LEU A 9 3.86 4.37 3.38
N LEU A 10 4.77 3.42 3.26
CA LEU A 10 4.46 2.02 2.95
C LEU A 10 3.57 1.39 4.05
N LYS A 11 3.87 1.63 5.33
CA LYS A 11 3.04 1.20 6.47
C LYS A 11 1.59 1.67 6.33
N VAL A 12 1.40 2.95 6.04
CA VAL A 12 0.06 3.53 5.89
C VAL A 12 -0.67 2.94 4.67
N ILE A 13 0.02 2.80 3.53
CA ILE A 13 -0.55 2.19 2.32
C ILE A 13 -1.00 0.76 2.60
N THR A 14 -0.13 -0.08 3.18
CA THR A 14 -0.42 -1.48 3.50
C THR A 14 -1.60 -1.60 4.47
N ALA A 15 -1.67 -0.74 5.49
CA ALA A 15 -2.78 -0.75 6.45
C ALA A 15 -4.12 -0.38 5.79
N LEU A 16 -4.12 0.64 4.92
CA LEU A 16 -5.34 1.05 4.20
C LEU A 16 -5.76 0.01 3.15
N ASP A 17 -4.81 -0.66 2.50
CA ASP A 17 -5.10 -1.76 1.58
C ASP A 17 -5.77 -2.94 2.28
N PHE A 18 -5.23 -3.34 3.43
CA PHE A 18 -5.89 -4.34 4.28
C PHE A 18 -7.31 -3.91 4.65
N PHE A 19 -7.49 -2.65 5.08
CA PHE A 19 -8.78 -2.15 5.48
C PHE A 19 -9.79 -2.04 4.33
N ALA A 20 -9.34 -1.72 3.11
CA ALA A 20 -10.19 -1.74 1.92
C ALA A 20 -10.70 -3.15 1.61
N ILE A 21 -9.83 -4.16 1.71
CA ILE A 21 -10.21 -5.57 1.51
C ILE A 21 -11.22 -6.01 2.57
N ASP A 22 -11.01 -5.65 3.83
CA ASP A 22 -11.93 -5.97 4.93
C ASP A 22 -13.32 -5.36 4.71
N LEU A 23 -13.38 -4.07 4.34
CA LEU A 23 -14.64 -3.40 4.00
C LEU A 23 -15.31 -4.04 2.77
N GLN A 24 -14.54 -4.43 1.76
CA GLN A 24 -15.07 -5.13 0.59
C GLN A 24 -15.71 -6.46 1.00
N LEU A 25 -15.05 -7.24 1.86
CA LEU A 25 -15.58 -8.51 2.36
C LEU A 25 -16.85 -8.30 3.17
N TYR A 26 -16.90 -7.28 4.03
CA TYR A 26 -18.11 -6.89 4.76
C TYR A 26 -19.26 -6.54 3.79
N LEU A 27 -18.99 -5.71 2.78
CA LEU A 27 -19.98 -5.28 1.79
C LEU A 27 -20.54 -6.42 0.93
N ASN A 28 -19.79 -7.52 0.73
CA ASN A 28 -20.32 -8.73 0.07
C ASN A 28 -21.55 -9.31 0.81
N THR A 29 -21.66 -9.06 2.12
CA THR A 29 -22.80 -9.49 2.94
C THR A 29 -23.78 -8.37 3.28
N HIS A 30 -23.34 -7.11 3.17
CA HIS A 30 -24.14 -5.90 3.48
C HIS A 30 -24.12 -4.89 2.31
N PRO A 31 -24.62 -5.25 1.11
CA PRO A 31 -24.42 -4.45 -0.11
C PRO A 31 -25.19 -3.13 -0.15
N THR A 32 -26.12 -2.90 0.78
CA THR A 32 -26.92 -1.68 0.90
C THR A 32 -26.48 -0.76 2.03
N ASP A 33 -25.41 -1.13 2.76
CA ASP A 33 -24.85 -0.32 3.83
C ASP A 33 -24.12 0.91 3.25
N ARG A 34 -24.84 2.04 3.23
CA ARG A 34 -24.35 3.28 2.65
C ARG A 34 -23.09 3.81 3.34
N GLU A 35 -22.98 3.63 4.65
CA GLU A 35 -21.83 4.13 5.42
C GLU A 35 -20.58 3.31 5.08
N ALA A 36 -20.70 1.99 5.04
CA ALA A 36 -19.61 1.11 4.65
C ALA A 36 -19.15 1.36 3.20
N ILE A 37 -20.09 1.61 2.28
CA ILE A 37 -19.77 1.99 0.89
C ILE A 37 -18.98 3.31 0.84
N GLN A 38 -19.44 4.33 1.57
CA GLN A 38 -18.75 5.62 1.61
C GLN A 38 -17.33 5.46 2.19
N LYS A 39 -17.20 4.70 3.27
CA LYS A 39 -15.90 4.43 3.91
C LYS A 39 -14.95 3.68 2.96
N TYR A 40 -15.43 2.65 2.28
CA TYR A 40 -14.66 1.91 1.27
C TYR A 40 -14.15 2.85 0.17
N ASN A 41 -15.03 3.68 -0.41
CA ASN A 41 -14.65 4.62 -1.45
C ASN A 41 -13.61 5.65 -0.96
N THR A 42 -13.76 6.16 0.27
CA THR A 42 -12.77 7.07 0.87
C THR A 42 -11.43 6.41 1.07
N VAL A 43 -11.40 5.17 1.58
CA VAL A 43 -10.15 4.40 1.77
C VAL A 43 -9.48 4.15 0.43
N VAL A 44 -10.19 3.62 -0.57
CA VAL A 44 -9.64 3.35 -1.91
C VAL A 44 -9.05 4.62 -2.53
N LYS A 45 -9.78 5.74 -2.48
CA LYS A 45 -9.29 7.02 -3.01
C LYS A 45 -8.01 7.45 -2.29
N ARG A 46 -8.02 7.40 -0.95
CA ARG A 46 -6.86 7.80 -0.14
C ARG A 46 -5.64 6.93 -0.41
N THR A 47 -5.82 5.62 -0.53
CA THR A 47 -4.70 4.71 -0.82
C THR A 47 -4.11 4.98 -2.19
N ASN A 48 -4.93 5.28 -3.21
CA ASN A 48 -4.42 5.64 -4.54
C ASN A 48 -3.60 6.94 -4.52
N GLU A 49 -4.05 7.98 -3.82
CA GLU A 49 -3.26 9.22 -3.64
C GLU A 49 -1.90 8.96 -2.98
N LEU A 50 -1.86 8.08 -1.96
CA LEU A 50 -0.62 7.72 -1.28
C LEU A 50 0.30 6.87 -2.14
N ARG A 51 -0.25 5.95 -2.97
CA ARG A 51 0.54 5.19 -3.96
C ARG A 51 1.17 6.12 -4.99
N GLU A 52 0.44 7.12 -5.48
CA GLU A 52 1.01 8.14 -6.37
C GLU A 52 2.15 8.92 -5.71
N GLN A 53 1.99 9.28 -4.42
CA GLN A 53 3.05 9.92 -3.65
C GLN A 53 4.27 9.01 -3.49
N PHE A 54 4.04 7.72 -3.24
CA PHE A 54 5.10 6.72 -3.14
C PHE A 54 5.85 6.59 -4.46
N HIS A 55 5.13 6.44 -5.58
CA HIS A 55 5.73 6.35 -6.91
C HIS A 55 6.63 7.53 -7.24
N LYS A 56 6.18 8.76 -6.94
CA LYS A 56 6.96 9.98 -7.18
C LYS A 56 8.23 10.09 -6.33
N SER A 57 8.25 9.43 -5.16
CA SER A 57 9.33 9.60 -4.18
C SER A 57 10.31 8.43 -4.16
N PHE A 58 9.84 7.22 -4.44
CA PHE A 58 10.57 5.98 -4.16
C PHE A 58 10.56 4.97 -5.32
N GLY A 59 9.81 5.19 -6.40
CA GLY A 59 9.69 4.23 -7.50
C GLY A 59 8.42 3.39 -7.46
N MET A 60 8.30 2.46 -8.41
CA MET A 60 7.06 1.72 -8.66
C MET A 60 6.70 0.80 -7.49
N LEU A 61 5.49 0.94 -6.93
CA LEU A 61 4.99 0.08 -5.86
C LEU A 61 4.12 -1.08 -6.39
N THR A 62 3.49 -0.89 -7.55
CA THR A 62 2.68 -1.93 -8.19
C THR A 62 2.93 -1.95 -9.71
N PRO A 63 2.73 -3.08 -10.40
CA PRO A 63 2.96 -3.16 -11.84
C PRO A 63 1.88 -2.41 -12.66
N ASN A 64 0.77 -2.02 -12.02
CA ASN A 64 -0.35 -1.34 -12.67
C ASN A 64 -0.15 0.19 -12.74
N THR A 65 1.10 0.65 -12.85
CA THR A 65 1.45 2.07 -13.01
C THR A 65 2.40 2.27 -14.19
N THR A 66 2.60 3.52 -14.60
CA THR A 66 3.52 3.85 -15.70
C THR A 66 4.96 3.77 -15.22
N SER A 67 5.83 3.14 -16.01
CA SER A 67 7.27 3.14 -15.81
C SER A 67 7.93 4.21 -16.68
N ASP A 68 9.00 4.82 -16.16
CA ASP A 68 9.96 5.50 -17.01
C ASP A 68 10.89 4.48 -17.72
N TYR A 69 11.84 4.97 -18.52
CA TYR A 69 12.87 4.15 -19.16
C TYR A 69 14.19 4.18 -18.34
N PRO A 70 14.85 3.05 -18.07
CA PRO A 70 14.45 1.66 -18.39
C PRO A 70 13.33 1.13 -17.47
N TRP A 71 12.78 -0.04 -17.77
CA TRP A 71 11.68 -0.66 -17.01
C TRP A 71 12.00 -0.78 -15.50
N GLN A 72 11.34 0.04 -14.67
CA GLN A 72 11.76 0.25 -13.27
C GLN A 72 11.20 -0.80 -12.30
N TRP A 73 10.17 -1.55 -12.69
CA TRP A 73 9.53 -2.54 -11.80
C TRP A 73 10.47 -3.66 -11.32
N ILE A 74 11.55 -3.92 -12.06
CA ILE A 74 12.54 -4.95 -11.72
C ILE A 74 13.73 -4.41 -10.92
N GLU A 75 13.79 -3.09 -10.69
CA GLU A 75 14.92 -2.42 -10.06
C GLU A 75 14.83 -2.43 -8.52
N ASP A 76 13.62 -2.57 -7.97
CA ASP A 76 13.38 -2.66 -6.53
C ASP A 76 13.21 -4.12 -6.08
N PRO A 77 13.49 -4.42 -4.79
CA PRO A 77 13.13 -5.70 -4.21
C PRO A 77 11.64 -5.96 -4.38
N TRP A 78 11.27 -7.21 -4.61
CA TRP A 78 9.88 -7.54 -4.88
C TRP A 78 9.10 -7.59 -3.56
N PRO A 79 7.76 -7.41 -3.57
CA PRO A 79 6.99 -7.36 -2.33
C PRO A 79 7.10 -8.60 -1.41
N TRP A 80 7.51 -9.74 -1.96
CA TRP A 80 7.77 -10.97 -1.19
C TRP A 80 9.19 -11.08 -0.65
N GLU A 81 10.11 -10.21 -1.06
CA GLU A 81 11.46 -10.14 -0.51
C GLU A 81 11.44 -9.34 0.80
N ARG A 82 12.14 -9.84 1.82
CA ARG A 82 12.08 -9.28 3.18
C ARG A 82 12.51 -7.81 3.21
N ASN A 83 13.54 -7.47 2.45
CA ASN A 83 14.11 -6.11 2.35
C ASN A 83 13.21 -5.10 1.63
N PHE A 84 12.13 -5.54 0.98
CA PHE A 84 11.13 -4.60 0.45
C PHE A 84 10.28 -4.00 1.58
N ASN A 85 9.92 -4.84 2.55
CA ASN A 85 8.93 -4.54 3.55
C ASN A 85 9.53 -3.76 4.74
N PHE A 86 8.66 -3.04 5.44
CA PHE A 86 9.02 -2.39 6.69
C PHE A 86 9.04 -3.39 7.85
N GLU A 87 9.86 -3.10 8.86
CA GLU A 87 9.86 -3.89 10.09
C GLU A 87 8.62 -3.56 10.94
N LEU A 88 7.94 -4.62 11.40
CA LEU A 88 6.88 -4.55 12.40
C LEU A 88 7.51 -4.48 13.79
N ALA A 89 6.96 -3.61 14.65
CA ALA A 89 7.41 -3.52 16.03
C ALA A 89 7.13 -4.85 16.75
N GLY A 90 8.16 -5.59 17.13
CA GLY A 90 8.06 -6.84 17.89
C GLY A 90 8.56 -8.10 17.18
N GLU A 91 8.97 -8.04 15.91
CA GLU A 91 9.69 -9.15 15.28
C GLU A 91 11.14 -9.18 15.78
N CYS A 92 11.36 -9.86 16.92
CA CYS A 92 12.70 -10.36 17.22
C CYS A 92 13.09 -11.28 16.07
N ASN A 93 14.28 -11.08 15.47
CA ASN A 93 14.83 -11.98 14.46
C ASN A 93 14.75 -13.43 14.94
N VAL A 94 13.73 -14.15 14.49
CA VAL A 94 13.75 -15.60 14.47
C VAL A 94 14.50 -15.92 13.20
N ASP A 95 15.83 -15.98 13.34
CA ASP A 95 16.69 -16.63 12.37
C ASP A 95 16.17 -18.08 12.23
N LEU A 96 15.56 -18.37 11.08
CA LEU A 96 15.32 -19.72 10.59
C LEU A 96 16.34 -20.03 9.50
#